data_AF-A0A1R3FM06-F1
#
_entry.id   AF-A0A1R3FM06-F1
#
_cell.length_a   1.000
_cell.length_b   1.000
_cell.length_c   1.000
_cell.angle_alpha   90.00
_cell.angle_beta   90.00
_cell.angle_gamma   90.00
#
_symmetry.space_group_name_H-M   'P 1'
#
loop_
_entity.id
_entity.type
_entity.pdbx_description
1 polymer ?
#
loop_
_entity_poly.entity_id
_entity_poly.type
_entity_poly.pdbx_seq_one_letter_code
_entity_poly.pdbx_strand_id
1 'polypeptide(L)'
;MTSTLPAAIGLILFGLAFGFVAHLIGDGMTPAGVRLFWPLDYKIRSPLTFKTGGFIEYLFTTLLATVAVMNLLGVDIMHQLEMLAR
;
A
#
# COMPACT_ATOMS: atom_id res chain seq x y z
N MET A 1 -16.93 11.45 25.29
CA MET A 1 -15.81 10.50 25.08
C MET A 1 -16.21 9.24 24.29
N THR A 2 -17.46 9.09 23.83
CA THR A 2 -17.95 7.90 23.07
C THR A 2 -17.93 8.06 21.55
N SER A 3 -17.61 9.25 21.02
CA SER A 3 -17.60 9.53 19.57
C SER A 3 -16.31 9.16 18.85
N THR A 4 -15.22 8.85 19.57
CA THR A 4 -13.91 8.57 18.99
C THR A 4 -13.69 7.10 18.64
N LEU A 5 -14.38 6.17 19.33
CA LEU A 5 -14.24 4.74 19.11
C LEU A 5 -14.77 4.29 17.73
N PRO A 6 -15.96 4.75 17.27
CA PRO A 6 -16.42 4.44 15.91
C PRO A 6 -15.50 4.99 14.83
N ALA A 7 -14.94 6.19 15.04
CA ALA A 7 -14.01 6.82 14.11
C ALA A 7 -12.68 6.05 14.02
N ALA A 8 -12.13 5.60 15.16
CA ALA A 8 -10.91 4.80 15.21
C ALA A 8 -11.08 3.45 14.49
N ILE A 9 -12.22 2.76 14.70
CA ILE A 9 -12.54 1.52 13.99
C ILE A 9 -12.64 1.78 12.48
N GLY A 10 -13.31 2.86 12.08
CA GLY A 10 -13.40 3.27 10.68
C GLY A 10 -12.02 3.47 10.04
N LEU A 11 -11.10 4.13 10.74
CA LEU A 11 -9.74 4.36 10.25
C LEU A 11 -8.94 3.06 10.10
N ILE A 12 -9.06 2.15 11.06
CA ILE A 12 -8.40 0.83 11.00
C ILE A 12 -8.94 0.01 9.82
N LEU A 13 -10.25 -0.04 9.65
CA LEU A 13 -10.88 -0.75 8.54
C LEU A 13 -10.48 -0.16 7.19
N PHE A 14 -10.40 1.17 7.10
CA PHE A 14 -9.91 1.85 5.91
C PHE A 14 -8.47 1.47 5.59
N GLY A 15 -7.57 1.51 6.58
CA GLY A 15 -6.17 1.12 6.39
C GLY A 15 -6.01 -0.35 5.95
N LEU A 16 -6.78 -1.26 6.56
CA LEU A 16 -6.79 -2.68 6.17
C LEU A 16 -7.34 -2.87 4.75
N ALA A 17 -8.47 -2.24 4.42
CA ALA A 17 -9.06 -2.33 3.08
C ALA A 17 -8.11 -1.76 2.02
N PHE A 18 -7.48 -0.62 2.30
CA PHE A 18 -6.49 -0.01 1.43
C PHE A 18 -5.29 -0.95 1.21
N GLY A 19 -4.72 -1.49 2.29
CA GLY A 19 -3.60 -2.44 2.20
C GLY A 19 -3.95 -3.72 1.45
N PHE A 20 -5.16 -4.26 1.66
CA PHE A 20 -5.66 -5.44 0.96
C PHE A 20 -5.81 -5.20 -0.55
N VAL A 21 -6.41 -4.06 -0.94
CA VAL A 21 -6.53 -3.68 -2.35
C VAL A 21 -5.15 -3.47 -2.98
N ALA A 22 -4.23 -2.80 -2.27
CA ALA A 22 -2.87 -2.60 -2.75
C ALA A 22 -2.13 -3.94 -2.96
N HIS A 23 -2.33 -4.92 -2.07
CA HIS A 23 -1.76 -6.27 -2.21
C HIS A 23 -2.30 -6.98 -3.46
N LEU A 24 -3.62 -6.96 -3.69
CA LEU A 24 -4.24 -7.54 -4.90
C LEU A 24 -3.74 -6.90 -6.20
N ILE A 25 -3.57 -5.57 -6.19
CA ILE A 25 -2.99 -4.83 -7.32
C ILE A 25 -1.54 -5.27 -7.53
N GLY A 26 -0.75 -5.36 -6.46
CA GLY A 26 0.63 -5.86 -6.48
C GLY A 26 0.74 -7.23 -7.13
N ASP A 27 -0.10 -8.18 -6.72
CA ASP A 27 -0.15 -9.53 -7.30
C ASP A 27 -0.47 -9.50 -8.80
N GLY A 28 -1.43 -8.66 -9.21
CA GLY A 28 -1.79 -8.43 -10.62
C GLY A 28 -0.68 -7.77 -11.46
N MET A 29 0.27 -7.09 -10.82
CA MET A 29 1.45 -6.48 -11.44
C MET A 29 2.65 -7.42 -11.50
N THR A 30 2.53 -8.68 -11.06
CA THR A 30 3.57 -9.70 -11.24
C THR A 30 3.31 -10.56 -12.49
N PRO A 31 4.33 -11.26 -13.02
CA PRO A 31 4.12 -12.24 -14.10
C PRO A 31 3.17 -13.39 -13.73
N ALA A 32 3.02 -13.69 -12.44
CA ALA A 32 2.12 -14.75 -11.95
C ALA A 32 0.64 -14.34 -12.03
N GLY A 33 0.35 -13.04 -11.87
CA GLY A 33 -0.99 -12.46 -11.84
C GLY A 33 -1.78 -12.81 -10.57
N VAL A 34 -2.99 -12.27 -10.47
CA VAL A 34 -3.90 -12.49 -9.32
C VAL A 34 -5.12 -13.32 -9.73
N ARG A 35 -5.54 -14.24 -8.85
CA ARG A 35 -6.75 -15.07 -9.00
C ARG A 35 -7.91 -14.48 -8.20
N LEU A 36 -8.54 -13.43 -8.71
CA LEU A 36 -9.65 -12.75 -8.02
C LEU A 36 -10.89 -13.62 -7.83
N PHE A 37 -11.12 -14.58 -8.73
CA PHE A 37 -12.31 -15.44 -8.73
C PHE A 37 -12.00 -16.90 -8.37
N TRP A 38 -10.97 -17.14 -7.56
CA TRP A 38 -10.66 -18.49 -7.09
C TRP A 38 -11.95 -19.17 -6.54
N PRO A 39 -12.26 -20.43 -6.91
CA PRO A 39 -11.39 -21.41 -7.58
C PRO A 39 -11.37 -21.38 -9.11
N LEU A 40 -12.05 -20.43 -9.77
CA LEU A 40 -11.99 -20.31 -11.23
C LEU A 40 -10.53 -20.01 -11.66
N ASP A 41 -10.05 -20.70 -12.70
CA ASP A 41 -8.68 -20.57 -13.21
C ASP A 41 -8.41 -19.30 -14.05
N TYR A 42 -9.19 -18.24 -13.80
CA TYR A 42 -9.04 -16.96 -14.46
C TYR A 42 -8.02 -16.08 -13.71
N LYS A 43 -6.93 -15.73 -14.40
CA LYS A 43 -5.87 -14.86 -13.87
C LYS A 43 -5.97 -13.48 -14.49
N ILE A 44 -6.00 -12.46 -13.65
CA ILE A 44 -5.94 -11.07 -14.06
C ILE A 44 -4.49 -10.59 -13.91
N ARG A 45 -3.94 -9.98 -14.96
CA ARG A 45 -2.59 -9.42 -14.97
C ARG A 45 -2.54 -8.10 -15.73
N SER A 46 -1.69 -7.20 -15.26
CA SER A 46 -1.34 -5.96 -15.95
C SER A 46 -0.47 -6.26 -17.20
N PRO A 47 -0.57 -5.46 -18.28
CA PRO A 47 0.39 -5.54 -19.40
C PRO A 47 1.81 -5.12 -18.99
N LEU A 48 1.94 -4.30 -17.93
CA LEU A 48 3.22 -3.93 -17.34
C LEU A 48 3.42 -4.74 -16.06
N THR A 49 4.37 -5.67 -16.07
CA THR A 49 4.69 -6.52 -14.92
C THR A 49 6.10 -6.27 -14.40
N PHE A 50 6.27 -6.33 -13.08
CA PHE A 50 7.56 -6.25 -12.41
C PHE A 50 7.99 -7.64 -11.95
N LYS A 51 9.25 -8.02 -12.23
CA LYS A 51 9.81 -9.27 -11.68
C LYS A 51 10.07 -9.08 -10.19
N THR A 52 9.59 -10.03 -9.41
CA THR A 52 9.88 -10.08 -7.97
C THR A 52 11.35 -10.43 -7.73
N GLY A 53 11.92 -9.96 -6.62
CA GLY A 53 13.33 -10.08 -6.24
C GLY A 53 14.28 -9.17 -7.03
N GLY A 54 13.77 -8.23 -7.84
CA GLY A 54 14.56 -7.29 -8.61
C GLY A 54 14.87 -6.00 -7.85
N PHE A 55 15.83 -5.21 -8.36
CA PHE A 55 16.21 -3.91 -7.78
C PHE A 55 15.02 -2.96 -7.60
N ILE A 56 14.07 -2.93 -8.56
CA ILE A 56 12.88 -2.07 -8.50
C ILE A 56 12.01 -2.40 -7.30
N GLU A 57 11.83 -3.69 -6.98
CA GLU A 57 11.05 -4.10 -5.82
C GLU A 57 11.72 -3.66 -4.52
N TYR A 58 13.02 -3.90 -4.38
CA TYR A 58 13.76 -3.48 -3.19
C TYR A 58 13.73 -1.97 -3.02
N LEU A 59 13.90 -1.20 -4.10
CA LEU A 59 13.82 0.25 -4.06
C LEU A 59 12.43 0.70 -3.62
N PHE A 60 11.37 0.18 -4.25
CA PHE A 60 9.99 0.54 -3.93
C PHE A 60 9.64 0.19 -2.47
N THR A 61 9.92 -1.04 -2.03
CA THR A 61 9.64 -1.50 -0.66
C THR A 61 10.43 -0.73 0.38
N THR A 62 11.72 -0.44 0.11
CA THR A 62 12.55 0.33 1.03
C THR A 62 12.05 1.77 1.16
N LEU A 63 11.66 2.41 0.05
CA LEU A 63 11.08 3.76 0.08
C LEU A 63 9.77 3.77 0.87
N LEU A 64 8.87 2.83 0.62
CA LEU A 64 7.60 2.73 1.34
C LEU A 64 7.82 2.50 2.84
N ALA A 65 8.71 1.60 3.21
CA ALA A 65 9.07 1.32 4.60
C ALA A 65 9.70 2.54 5.28
N THR A 66 10.59 3.26 4.57
CA THR A 66 11.22 4.48 5.09
C THR A 66 10.16 5.55 5.37
N VAL A 67 9.24 5.79 4.44
CA VAL A 67 8.13 6.75 4.65
C VAL A 67 7.25 6.33 5.83
N ALA A 68 6.93 5.04 5.95
CA ALA A 68 6.13 4.54 7.07
C ALA A 68 6.83 4.75 8.43
N VAL A 69 8.14 4.48 8.50
CA VAL A 69 8.95 4.71 9.69
C VAL A 69 9.04 6.21 10.02
N MET A 70 9.26 7.07 9.03
CA MET A 70 9.31 8.52 9.25
C MET A 70 8.00 9.05 9.84
N ASN A 71 6.85 8.63 9.29
CA ASN A 71 5.54 9.00 9.84
C ASN A 71 5.34 8.49 11.27
N LEU A 72 5.76 7.26 11.56
CA LEU A 72 5.69 6.70 12.92
C LEU A 72 6.55 7.49 13.92
N LEU A 73 7.70 8.00 13.48
CA LEU A 73 8.59 8.84 14.28
C LEU A 73 8.11 10.30 14.40
N GLY A 74 6.96 10.65 13.82
CA GLY A 74 6.41 12.01 13.84
C GLY A 74 7.03 12.95 12.80
N VAL A 75 7.83 12.42 11.87
CA VAL A 75 8.35 13.16 10.72
C VAL A 75 7.33 13.02 9.58
N ASP A 76 6.26 13.80 9.65
CA ASP A 76 5.24 13.85 8.61
C ASP A 76 5.78 14.61 7.39
N ILE A 77 5.93 13.89 6.28
CA ILE A 77 6.44 14.42 5.01
C ILE A 77 5.54 15.54 4.50
N MET A 78 4.21 15.41 4.62
CA MET A 78 3.27 16.40 4.12
C MET A 78 3.44 17.71 4.90
N HIS A 79 3.58 17.60 6.22
CA HIS A 79 3.85 18.75 7.08
C HIS A 79 5.17 19.45 6.71
N GLN A 80 6.24 18.68 6.43
CA GLN A 80 7.53 19.24 6.00
C GLN A 80 7.41 19.97 4.65
N LEU A 81 6.67 19.41 3.69
CA LEU A 81 6.44 20.04 2.39
C LEU A 81 5.65 21.34 2.51
N GLU A 82 4.64 21.39 3.38
CA GLU A 82 3.86 22.60 3.64
C GLU A 82 4.70 23.72 4.29
N MET A 83 5.67 23.37 5.15
CA MET A 83 6.60 24.36 5.72
C MET A 83 7.59 24.90 4.68
N LEU A 84 8.02 24.08 3.72
CA LEU A 84 8.92 24.51 2.64
C LEU A 84 8.20 25.34 1.56
N ALA A 85 6.88 25.18 1.41
CA ALA A 85 6.05 25.86 0.43
C ALA A 85 5.49 27.21 0.92
N ARG A 86 5.75 27.61 2.17
CA ARG A 86 5.40 28.90 2.77
C ARG A 86 6.62 29.79 2.88
#